data_AF-A0A377DW03-F1
#
_entry.id   AF-A0A377DW03-F1
#
_cell.length_a   1.000
_cell.length_b   1.000
_cell.length_c   1.000
_cell.angle_alpha   90.00
_cell.angle_beta   90.00
_cell.angle_gamma   90.00
#
_symmetry.space_group_name_H-M   'P 1'
#
loop_
_entity.id
_entity.type
_entity.pdbx_description
1 polymer ?
#
loop_
_entity_poly.entity_id
_entity_poly.type
_entity_poly.pdbx_seq_one_letter_code
_entity_poly.pdbx_strand_id
1 'polypeptide(L)'
;MVMPPQKPRTLTIWEAQFGDFANGAQVVIDQFISSGEQKWGRMCGLVMLLPHGYEGQGPEHSSARLERYLQLCAEQNMQVCVPSTPAQVYHMLRRQALRGMRRPLVVMSPKSLLRHPLAVSSLEELANGTFLPAIGEIDELDPKGVKRVVMCSGKVYYDLLEQRRKNNQHDVAIVRIEQLYPFPHKAMQEVLQQFAHVKDFCLVPGRAAQPGRMVLQPASFP
;
A
#
# COMPACT_ATOMS: atom_id res chain seq x y z
N MET A 1 -27.12 -10.75 -0.83
CA MET A 1 -26.48 -9.78 0.10
C MET A 1 -26.97 -8.39 -0.27
N VAL A 2 -27.96 -7.86 0.45
CA VAL A 2 -28.52 -6.52 0.19
C VAL A 2 -27.54 -5.51 0.76
N MET A 3 -27.05 -4.59 -0.09
CA MET A 3 -26.21 -3.47 0.36
C MET A 3 -26.97 -2.69 1.44
N PRO A 4 -26.44 -2.55 2.67
CA PRO A 4 -27.15 -1.86 3.74
C PRO A 4 -27.48 -0.41 3.37
N PRO A 5 -28.52 0.20 3.97
CA PRO A 5 -28.87 1.60 3.74
C PRO A 5 -27.66 2.50 4.04
N GLN A 6 -27.40 3.48 3.18
CA GLN A 6 -26.24 4.37 3.27
C GLN A 6 -26.29 5.15 4.60
N LYS A 7 -25.43 4.75 5.55
CA LYS A 7 -25.07 5.56 6.72
C LYS A 7 -23.74 6.23 6.41
N PRO A 8 -23.72 7.40 5.74
CA PRO A 8 -22.48 8.01 5.25
C PRO A 8 -21.51 8.40 6.37
N ARG A 9 -21.97 8.46 7.63
CA ARG A 9 -21.16 8.77 8.81
C ARG A 9 -20.51 7.55 9.47
N THR A 10 -20.95 6.34 9.15
CA THR A 10 -20.39 5.12 9.72
C THR A 10 -19.23 4.63 8.85
N LEU A 11 -18.06 4.40 9.47
CA LEU A 11 -16.97 3.69 8.81
C LEU A 11 -17.31 2.20 8.79
N THR A 12 -17.65 1.68 7.61
CA THR A 12 -17.92 0.25 7.43
C THR A 12 -16.64 -0.45 6.97
N ILE A 13 -16.20 -1.42 7.75
CA ILE A 13 -15.02 -2.24 7.48
C ILE A 13 -15.48 -3.69 7.33
N TRP A 14 -14.99 -4.34 6.28
CA TRP A 14 -15.06 -5.79 6.10
C TRP A 14 -13.63 -6.33 6.12
N GLU A 15 -13.39 -7.34 6.94
CA GLU A 15 -12.08 -7.99 7.07
C GLU A 15 -12.21 -9.45 6.63
N ALA A 16 -11.37 -9.86 5.69
CA ALA A 16 -11.25 -11.25 5.31
C ALA A 16 -10.38 -11.98 6.34
N GLN A 17 -10.64 -13.26 6.59
CA GLN A 17 -9.77 -14.08 7.46
C GLN A 17 -8.35 -14.18 6.88
N PHE A 18 -8.26 -14.40 5.57
CA PHE A 18 -7.06 -14.24 4.76
C PHE A 18 -7.44 -13.51 3.48
N GLY A 19 -6.55 -12.68 2.95
CA GLY A 19 -6.83 -11.90 1.74
C GLY A 19 -7.20 -12.78 0.54
N ASP A 20 -6.64 -13.99 0.47
CA ASP A 20 -6.88 -14.98 -0.56
C ASP A 20 -8.38 -15.34 -0.69
N PHE A 21 -9.10 -15.41 0.44
CA PHE A 21 -10.53 -15.78 0.50
C PHE A 21 -11.49 -14.68 0.03
N ALA A 22 -11.00 -13.48 -0.27
CA ALA A 22 -11.82 -12.45 -0.89
C ALA A 22 -12.32 -12.83 -2.29
N ASN A 23 -11.70 -13.83 -2.93
CA ASN A 23 -12.14 -14.40 -4.20
C ASN A 23 -13.58 -14.95 -4.16
N GLY A 24 -14.08 -15.41 -3.01
CA GLY A 24 -15.46 -15.88 -2.87
C GLY A 24 -16.50 -14.76 -3.09
N ALA A 25 -16.09 -13.50 -2.93
CA ALA A 25 -16.92 -12.33 -3.14
C ALA A 25 -16.60 -11.60 -4.46
N GLN A 26 -15.95 -12.26 -5.43
CA GLN A 26 -15.45 -11.60 -6.65
C GLN A 26 -16.54 -10.84 -7.42
N VAL A 27 -17.73 -11.42 -7.54
CA VAL A 27 -18.87 -10.77 -8.21
C VAL A 27 -19.23 -9.44 -7.55
N VAL A 28 -19.17 -9.38 -6.21
CA VAL A 28 -19.44 -8.15 -5.45
C VAL A 28 -18.36 -7.11 -5.72
N ILE A 29 -17.09 -7.54 -5.73
CA ILE A 29 -15.95 -6.67 -5.99
C ILE A 29 -16.06 -6.04 -7.39
N ASP A 30 -16.27 -6.86 -8.41
CA ASP A 30 -16.23 -6.42 -9.81
C ASP A 30 -17.47 -5.62 -10.21
N GLN A 31 -18.65 -6.10 -9.81
CA GLN A 31 -19.91 -5.54 -10.29
C GLN A 31 -20.42 -4.39 -9.43
N PHE A 32 -19.98 -4.27 -8.17
CA PHE A 32 -20.47 -3.23 -7.27
C PHE A 32 -19.36 -2.34 -6.73
N ILE A 33 -18.30 -2.92 -6.15
CA ILE A 33 -17.28 -2.13 -5.45
C ILE A 33 -16.45 -1.31 -6.44
N SER A 34 -15.91 -1.92 -7.49
CA SER A 34 -15.03 -1.23 -8.44
C SER A 34 -15.78 -0.40 -9.49
N SER A 35 -17.04 -0.75 -9.82
CA SER A 35 -17.78 -0.15 -10.93
C SER A 35 -19.06 0.60 -10.54
N GLY A 36 -19.44 0.59 -9.26
CA GLY A 36 -20.73 1.14 -8.82
C GLY A 36 -20.88 2.66 -8.97
N GLU A 37 -19.80 3.43 -8.74
CA GLU A 37 -19.79 4.89 -8.96
C GLU A 37 -20.01 5.20 -10.45
N GLN A 38 -19.32 4.50 -11.34
CA GLN A 38 -19.39 4.73 -12.78
C GLN A 38 -20.71 4.27 -13.42
N LYS A 39 -21.20 3.08 -13.03
CA LYS A 39 -22.43 2.51 -13.61
C LYS A 39 -23.70 3.20 -13.12
N TRP A 40 -23.74 3.61 -11.86
CA TRP A 40 -24.98 4.04 -11.21
C TRP A 40 -24.85 5.32 -10.37
N GLY A 41 -23.72 6.01 -10.42
CA GLY A 41 -23.46 7.18 -9.58
C GLY A 41 -23.42 6.86 -8.08
N ARG A 42 -23.27 5.57 -7.71
CA ARG A 42 -23.43 5.12 -6.32
C ARG A 42 -22.10 5.08 -5.60
N MET A 43 -21.93 6.04 -4.69
CA MET A 43 -20.76 6.11 -3.82
C MET A 43 -20.75 4.99 -2.77
N CYS A 44 -19.56 4.44 -2.50
CA CYS A 44 -19.33 3.37 -1.54
C CYS A 44 -18.07 3.65 -0.72
N GLY A 45 -18.21 3.77 0.60
CA GLY A 45 -17.08 4.03 1.52
C GLY A 45 -16.47 2.79 2.17
N LEU A 46 -16.77 1.58 1.66
CA LEU A 46 -16.35 0.32 2.27
C LEU A 46 -14.83 0.20 2.35
N VAL A 47 -14.33 -0.19 3.52
CA VAL A 47 -12.93 -0.63 3.70
C VAL A 47 -12.88 -2.14 3.63
N MET A 48 -11.97 -2.68 2.82
CA MET A 48 -11.65 -4.11 2.77
C MET A 48 -10.25 -4.32 3.35
N LEU A 49 -10.18 -4.93 4.53
CA LEU A 49 -8.92 -5.38 5.12
C LEU A 49 -8.63 -6.80 4.61
N LEU A 50 -7.53 -6.94 3.87
CA LEU A 50 -7.15 -8.18 3.19
C LEU A 50 -5.78 -8.63 3.71
N PRO A 51 -5.72 -9.56 4.68
CA PRO A 51 -4.46 -10.04 5.22
C PRO A 51 -3.53 -10.57 4.12
N HIS A 52 -2.39 -9.93 3.94
CA HIS A 52 -1.47 -10.12 2.82
C HIS A 52 -0.02 -10.23 3.33
N GLY A 53 0.74 -11.17 2.76
CA GLY A 53 2.15 -11.35 3.10
C GLY A 53 2.65 -12.76 2.82
N TYR A 54 3.82 -12.85 2.19
CA TYR A 54 4.51 -14.11 1.91
C TYR A 54 5.35 -14.53 3.13
N GLU A 55 4.88 -15.53 3.85
CA GLU A 55 5.46 -16.01 5.13
C GLU A 55 5.60 -17.53 5.18
N GLY A 56 5.54 -18.22 4.04
CA GLY A 56 5.69 -19.67 3.96
C GLY A 56 4.47 -20.48 4.44
N GLN A 57 3.34 -19.84 4.73
CA GLN A 57 2.11 -20.50 5.22
C GLN A 57 1.27 -21.19 4.13
N GLY A 58 1.85 -21.41 2.93
CA GLY A 58 1.20 -22.04 1.79
C GLY A 58 0.51 -21.06 0.81
N PRO A 59 0.03 -21.59 -0.33
CA PRO A 59 -0.43 -20.77 -1.46
C PRO A 59 -1.73 -19.98 -1.20
N GLU A 60 -2.59 -20.47 -0.31
CA GLU A 60 -3.91 -19.88 0.00
C GLU A 60 -3.91 -19.01 1.27
N HIS A 61 -2.74 -18.77 1.85
CA HIS A 61 -2.57 -17.94 3.06
C HIS A 61 -1.51 -16.86 2.85
N SER A 62 -1.29 -16.44 1.60
CA SER A 62 -0.14 -15.60 1.25
C SER A 62 -0.56 -14.31 0.54
N SER A 63 -1.52 -14.36 -0.37
CA SER A 63 -1.76 -13.27 -1.30
C SER A 63 -3.23 -12.94 -1.49
N ALA A 64 -3.59 -11.73 -1.06
CA ALA A 64 -4.82 -11.06 -1.47
C ALA A 64 -4.96 -10.80 -2.99
N ARG A 65 -4.01 -11.20 -3.85
CA ARG A 65 -4.03 -10.95 -5.30
C ARG A 65 -4.13 -9.46 -5.64
N LEU A 66 -3.25 -8.65 -5.03
CA LEU A 66 -3.15 -7.19 -5.19
C LEU A 66 -3.30 -6.73 -6.65
N GLU A 67 -2.67 -7.43 -7.59
CA GLU A 67 -2.71 -7.14 -9.02
C GLU A 67 -4.14 -7.09 -9.59
N ARG A 68 -5.07 -7.89 -9.05
CA ARG A 68 -6.46 -7.91 -9.48
C ARG A 68 -7.15 -6.59 -9.14
N TYR A 69 -6.91 -6.07 -7.94
CA TYR A 69 -7.46 -4.78 -7.55
C TYR A 69 -6.85 -3.65 -8.38
N LEU A 70 -5.54 -3.69 -8.65
CA LEU A 70 -4.88 -2.71 -9.52
C LEU A 70 -5.39 -2.77 -10.97
N GLN A 71 -5.69 -3.95 -11.52
CA GLN A 71 -6.31 -4.09 -12.85
C GLN A 71 -7.70 -3.47 -12.92
N LEU A 72 -8.46 -3.50 -11.82
CA LEU A 72 -9.78 -2.90 -11.73
C LEU A 72 -9.72 -1.37 -11.50
N CYS A 73 -8.54 -0.80 -11.25
CA CYS A 73 -8.39 0.61 -10.91
C CYS A 73 -8.47 1.48 -12.18
N ALA A 74 -9.49 2.33 -12.26
CA ALA A 74 -9.69 3.27 -13.36
C ALA A 74 -10.45 4.50 -12.86
N GLU A 75 -10.15 5.69 -13.42
CA GLU A 75 -10.87 6.93 -13.12
C GLU A 75 -11.06 7.24 -11.63
N GLN A 76 -10.03 6.91 -10.84
CA GLN A 76 -9.98 7.06 -9.39
C GLN A 76 -11.12 6.34 -8.64
N ASN A 77 -11.70 5.28 -9.21
CA ASN A 77 -12.86 4.54 -8.69
C ASN A 77 -12.66 3.94 -7.28
N MET A 78 -11.44 3.59 -6.93
CA MET A 78 -11.10 3.02 -5.61
C MET A 78 -9.77 3.56 -5.10
N GLN A 79 -9.37 3.10 -3.92
CA GLN A 79 -8.06 3.34 -3.35
C GLN A 79 -7.44 2.01 -2.97
N VAL A 80 -6.16 1.80 -3.28
CA VAL A 80 -5.41 0.59 -2.93
C VAL A 80 -4.19 1.00 -2.11
N CYS A 81 -4.14 0.58 -0.85
CA CYS A 81 -3.08 0.93 0.09
C CYS A 81 -2.41 -0.32 0.69
N VAL A 82 -1.13 -0.22 1.00
CA VAL A 82 -0.29 -1.26 1.61
C VAL A 82 0.45 -0.66 2.81
N PRO A 83 -0.27 -0.39 3.92
CA PRO A 83 0.30 0.34 5.05
C PRO A 83 1.44 -0.46 5.72
N SER A 84 2.57 0.18 5.98
CA SER A 84 3.74 -0.46 6.60
C SER A 84 3.94 -0.13 8.08
N THR A 85 3.27 0.88 8.63
CA THR A 85 3.37 1.26 10.06
C THR A 85 1.98 1.36 10.73
N PRO A 86 1.90 1.22 12.06
CA PRO A 86 0.66 1.46 12.79
C PRO A 86 0.08 2.86 12.56
N ALA A 87 0.92 3.91 12.53
CA ALA A 87 0.48 5.28 12.23
C ALA A 87 -0.17 5.41 10.85
N GLN A 88 0.36 4.72 9.83
CA GLN A 88 -0.21 4.70 8.50
C GLN A 88 -1.62 4.09 8.49
N VAL A 89 -1.83 2.98 9.20
CA VAL A 89 -3.17 2.37 9.35
C VAL A 89 -4.13 3.33 10.06
N TYR A 90 -3.70 3.94 11.16
CA TYR A 90 -4.49 4.91 11.93
C TYR A 90 -4.97 6.08 11.06
N HIS A 91 -4.05 6.75 10.37
CA HIS A 91 -4.38 7.91 9.53
C HIS A 91 -5.18 7.52 8.29
N MET A 92 -4.90 6.36 7.70
CA MET A 92 -5.65 5.83 6.56
C MET A 92 -7.12 5.60 6.92
N LEU A 93 -7.41 4.95 8.06
CA LEU A 93 -8.79 4.69 8.50
C LEU A 93 -9.51 5.98 8.86
N ARG A 94 -8.85 6.91 9.56
CA ARG A 94 -9.42 8.24 9.87
C ARG A 94 -9.72 9.02 8.61
N ARG A 95 -8.80 9.02 7.64
CA ARG A 95 -8.98 9.65 6.32
C ARG A 95 -10.23 9.11 5.63
N GLN A 96 -10.46 7.80 5.69
CA GLN A 96 -11.64 7.17 5.10
C GLN A 96 -12.94 7.55 5.83
N ALA A 97 -12.92 7.66 7.16
CA ALA A 97 -14.09 8.02 7.96
C ALA A 97 -14.47 9.51 7.79
N LEU A 98 -13.48 10.40 7.83
CA LEU A 98 -13.68 11.85 7.97
C LEU A 98 -13.79 12.60 6.63
N ARG A 99 -13.13 12.14 5.58
CA ARG A 99 -13.13 12.85 4.28
C ARG A 99 -14.53 12.84 3.67
N GLY A 100 -14.96 13.88 2.95
CA GLY A 100 -16.28 13.90 2.28
C GLY A 100 -16.42 12.91 1.10
N MET A 101 -15.30 12.39 0.57
CA MET A 101 -15.28 11.44 -0.54
C MET A 101 -15.48 10.00 -0.04
N ARG A 102 -16.46 9.30 -0.62
CA ARG A 102 -16.82 7.90 -0.28
C ARG A 102 -16.48 6.98 -1.45
N ARG A 103 -15.20 6.58 -1.50
CA ARG A 103 -14.71 5.58 -2.45
C ARG A 103 -14.16 4.37 -1.72
N PRO A 104 -14.26 3.15 -2.28
CA PRO A 104 -13.77 1.97 -1.62
C PRO A 104 -12.28 2.08 -1.30
N LEU A 105 -11.90 1.49 -0.18
CA LEU A 105 -10.51 1.41 0.25
C LEU A 105 -10.13 -0.06 0.40
N VAL A 106 -9.31 -0.55 -0.51
CA VAL A 106 -8.72 -1.88 -0.48
C VAL A 106 -7.37 -1.79 0.23
N VAL A 107 -7.21 -2.55 1.32
CA VAL A 107 -6.01 -2.52 2.15
C VAL A 107 -5.39 -3.91 2.17
N MET A 108 -4.13 -3.98 1.76
CA MET A 108 -3.28 -5.14 2.03
C MET A 108 -2.87 -5.07 3.51
N SER A 109 -3.69 -5.60 4.40
CA SER A 109 -3.40 -5.58 5.84
C SER A 109 -2.27 -6.56 6.16
N PRO A 110 -1.33 -6.20 7.05
CA PRO A 110 -0.19 -7.06 7.32
C PRO A 110 -0.55 -8.22 8.24
N LYS A 111 0.24 -9.30 8.17
CA LYS A 111 0.19 -10.44 9.10
C LYS A 111 1.37 -10.39 10.08
N SER A 112 2.61 -10.56 9.58
CA SER A 112 3.80 -10.51 10.44
C SER A 112 4.03 -9.16 11.12
N LEU A 113 3.69 -8.04 10.46
CA LEU A 113 3.94 -6.70 11.02
C LEU A 113 3.13 -6.42 12.29
N LEU A 114 2.08 -7.21 12.57
CA LEU A 114 1.29 -7.07 13.80
C LEU A 114 2.12 -7.28 15.08
N ARG A 115 3.27 -7.96 14.98
CA ARG A 115 4.17 -8.22 16.12
C ARG A 115 5.62 -7.88 15.80
N HIS A 116 5.88 -7.17 14.70
CA HIS A 116 7.25 -6.89 14.27
C HIS A 116 7.86 -5.76 15.10
N PRO A 117 9.07 -5.93 15.68
CA PRO A 117 9.63 -4.97 16.62
C PRO A 117 9.92 -3.59 15.99
N LEU A 118 10.21 -3.56 14.68
CA LEU A 118 10.40 -2.31 13.95
C LEU A 118 9.08 -1.68 13.43
N ALA A 119 7.97 -2.42 13.46
CA ALA A 119 6.67 -1.93 12.97
C ALA A 119 5.86 -1.29 14.12
N VAL A 120 6.46 -0.32 14.78
CA VAL A 120 5.87 0.45 15.89
C VAL A 120 5.70 1.91 15.49
N SER A 121 4.80 2.61 16.17
CA SER A 121 4.62 4.05 15.99
C SER A 121 4.49 4.75 17.34
N SER A 122 4.99 5.97 17.41
CA SER A 122 4.88 6.85 18.57
C SER A 122 3.50 7.50 18.65
N LEU A 123 3.12 8.00 19.83
CA LEU A 123 1.91 8.81 19.98
C LEU A 123 2.00 10.13 19.21
N GLU A 124 3.19 10.69 19.05
CA GLU A 124 3.42 11.92 18.30
C GLU A 124 3.07 11.75 16.82
N GLU A 125 3.47 10.63 16.22
CA GLU A 125 3.08 10.28 14.84
C GLU A 125 1.56 10.13 14.69
N LEU A 126 0.84 9.73 15.74
CA LEU A 126 -0.63 9.65 15.73
C LEU A 126 -1.30 11.00 15.94
N ALA A 127 -0.76 11.82 16.84
CA ALA A 127 -1.35 13.11 17.24
C ALA A 127 -1.16 14.18 16.16
N ASN A 128 0.07 14.30 15.64
CA ASN A 128 0.48 15.39 14.76
C ASN A 128 0.86 14.91 13.34
N GLY A 129 0.89 13.60 13.11
CA GLY A 129 1.13 13.04 11.78
C GLY A 129 -0.09 13.06 10.87
N THR A 130 0.10 12.53 9.66
CA THR A 130 -0.94 12.33 8.65
C THR A 130 -0.68 11.06 7.86
N PHE A 131 -1.61 10.67 7.00
CA PHE A 131 -1.36 9.57 6.07
C PHE A 131 -0.38 10.02 4.99
N LEU A 132 0.76 9.34 4.90
CA LEU A 132 1.78 9.59 3.89
C LEU A 132 1.63 8.60 2.73
N PRO A 133 1.26 9.03 1.51
CA PRO A 133 1.09 8.12 0.38
C PRO A 133 2.39 7.45 -0.08
N ALA A 134 3.52 8.10 0.17
CA ALA A 134 4.86 7.57 0.02
C ALA A 134 5.70 8.01 1.23
N ILE A 135 6.59 7.15 1.71
CA ILE A 135 7.51 7.45 2.81
C ILE A 135 8.92 7.30 2.28
N GLY A 136 9.73 8.34 2.44
CA GLY A 136 11.14 8.34 2.03
C GLY A 136 12.03 7.46 2.90
N GLU A 137 13.33 7.64 2.71
CA GLU A 137 14.35 7.05 3.57
C GLU A 137 14.20 7.54 5.02
N ILE A 138 14.38 6.63 5.99
CA ILE A 138 14.25 6.97 7.42
C ILE A 138 15.60 6.98 8.15
N ASP A 139 16.60 6.26 7.63
CA ASP A 139 17.94 6.28 8.21
C ASP A 139 18.72 7.47 7.65
N GLU A 140 19.65 7.99 8.45
CA GLU A 140 20.55 9.05 8.00
C GLU A 140 21.51 8.49 6.94
N LEU A 141 21.33 8.91 5.69
CA LEU A 141 22.22 8.65 4.56
C LEU A 141 22.65 9.98 3.94
N ASP A 142 23.90 10.07 3.46
CA ASP A 142 24.31 11.17 2.59
C ASP A 142 23.64 11.00 1.22
N PRO A 143 22.71 11.88 0.82
CA PRO A 143 22.02 11.72 -0.45
C PRO A 143 22.98 11.65 -1.63
N LYS A 144 24.11 12.38 -1.59
CA LYS A 144 25.09 12.41 -2.69
C LYS A 144 25.84 11.08 -2.88
N GLY A 145 25.91 10.26 -1.82
CA GLY A 145 26.56 8.95 -1.85
C GLY A 145 25.65 7.83 -2.36
N VAL A 146 24.34 8.09 -2.47
CA VAL A 146 23.37 7.08 -2.91
C VAL A 146 23.52 6.82 -4.40
N LYS A 147 23.61 5.53 -4.77
CA LYS A 147 23.75 5.07 -6.15
C LYS A 147 22.52 4.35 -6.67
N ARG A 148 21.67 3.85 -5.76
CA ARG A 148 20.45 3.11 -6.08
C ARG A 148 19.31 3.51 -5.15
N VAL A 149 18.12 3.67 -5.71
CA VAL A 149 16.87 3.82 -4.94
C VAL A 149 16.02 2.56 -5.13
N VAL A 150 15.69 1.90 -4.03
CA VAL A 150 14.81 0.73 -4.01
C VAL A 150 13.43 1.17 -3.54
N MET A 151 12.44 1.06 -4.42
CA MET A 151 11.04 1.29 -4.12
C MET A 151 10.36 -0.02 -3.74
N CYS A 152 9.55 -0.01 -2.68
CA CYS A 152 8.84 -1.19 -2.21
C CYS A 152 7.53 -0.84 -1.49
N SER A 153 6.73 -1.86 -1.15
CA SER A 153 5.46 -1.69 -0.44
C SER A 153 5.24 -2.80 0.58
N GLY A 154 4.74 -2.45 1.76
CA GLY A 154 4.42 -3.41 2.82
C GLY A 154 5.63 -4.07 3.47
N LYS A 155 5.48 -5.32 3.93
CA LYS A 155 6.44 -6.00 4.81
C LYS A 155 7.87 -6.10 4.26
N VAL A 156 8.02 -6.20 2.93
CA VAL A 156 9.34 -6.37 2.29
C VAL A 156 10.28 -5.20 2.59
N TYR A 157 9.75 -4.04 2.95
CA TYR A 157 10.54 -2.92 3.46
C TYR A 157 11.42 -3.32 4.64
N TYR A 158 10.87 -4.03 5.63
CA TYR A 158 11.61 -4.40 6.83
C TYR A 158 12.69 -5.43 6.53
N ASP A 159 12.39 -6.40 5.65
CA ASP A 159 13.37 -7.39 5.17
C ASP A 159 14.56 -6.68 4.49
N LEU A 160 14.28 -5.67 3.65
CA LEU A 160 15.31 -4.87 2.97
C LEU A 160 16.08 -3.97 3.94
N LEU A 161 15.39 -3.34 4.89
CA LEU A 161 15.98 -2.45 5.89
C LEU A 161 16.96 -3.20 6.80
N GLU A 162 16.54 -4.36 7.32
CA GLU A 162 17.38 -5.22 8.15
C GLU A 162 18.62 -5.68 7.39
N GLN A 163 18.45 -6.13 6.15
CA GLN A 163 19.57 -6.57 5.32
C GLN A 163 20.54 -5.43 5.00
N ARG A 164 20.05 -4.22 4.68
CA ARG A 164 20.89 -3.05 4.43
C ARG A 164 21.70 -2.68 5.66
N ARG A 165 21.04 -2.58 6.83
CA ARG A 165 21.68 -2.26 8.11
C ARG A 165 22.72 -3.31 8.50
N LYS A 166 22.39 -4.60 8.34
CA LYS A 166 23.32 -5.72 8.59
C LYS A 166 24.58 -5.64 7.74
N ASN A 167 24.46 -5.17 6.50
CA ASN A 167 25.58 -5.03 5.57
C ASN A 167 26.30 -3.68 5.67
N ASN A 168 25.84 -2.76 6.55
CA ASN A 168 26.33 -1.38 6.63
C ASN A 168 26.38 -0.69 5.26
N GLN A 169 25.33 -0.89 4.45
CA GLN A 169 25.24 -0.34 3.10
C GLN A 169 24.68 1.09 3.14
N HIS A 170 25.43 2.05 2.62
CA HIS A 170 25.08 3.48 2.61
C HIS A 170 24.76 4.03 1.22
N ASP A 171 24.97 3.25 0.17
CA ASP A 171 24.77 3.64 -1.22
C ASP A 171 23.38 3.28 -1.76
N VAL A 172 22.48 2.77 -0.90
CA VAL A 172 21.12 2.35 -1.26
C VAL A 172 20.07 2.99 -0.35
N ALA A 173 19.21 3.83 -0.92
CA ALA A 173 18.04 4.36 -0.24
C ALA A 173 16.81 3.46 -0.49
N ILE A 174 15.93 3.34 0.51
CA ILE A 174 14.71 2.52 0.44
C ILE A 174 13.50 3.44 0.62
N VAL A 175 12.63 3.49 -0.39
CA VAL A 175 11.42 4.32 -0.42
C VAL A 175 10.19 3.42 -0.41
N ARG A 176 9.23 3.74 0.46
CA ARG A 176 7.97 3.00 0.59
C ARG A 176 6.86 3.68 -0.20
N ILE A 177 6.14 2.90 -0.99
CA ILE A 177 4.89 3.32 -1.65
C ILE A 177 3.73 2.72 -0.86
N GLU A 178 3.08 3.56 -0.05
CA GLU A 178 2.02 3.16 0.88
C GLU A 178 0.64 3.18 0.21
N GLN A 179 0.47 4.04 -0.79
CA GLN A 179 -0.72 4.10 -1.64
C GLN A 179 -0.32 3.77 -3.08
N LEU A 180 -0.83 2.66 -3.60
CA LEU A 180 -0.56 2.22 -4.98
C LEU A 180 -1.57 2.80 -5.97
N TYR A 181 -2.81 3.04 -5.51
CA TYR A 181 -3.84 3.69 -6.31
C TYR A 181 -4.71 4.64 -5.47
N PRO A 182 -5.03 5.84 -5.98
CA PRO A 182 -4.39 6.51 -7.11
C PRO A 182 -2.88 6.68 -6.89
N PHE A 183 -2.08 6.60 -7.96
CA PHE A 183 -0.62 6.67 -7.83
C PHE A 183 -0.18 8.06 -7.32
N PRO A 184 0.66 8.14 -6.28
CA PRO A 184 0.92 9.38 -5.56
C PRO A 184 2.08 10.17 -6.19
N HIS A 185 1.87 10.70 -7.40
CA HIS A 185 2.92 11.41 -8.15
C HIS A 185 3.64 12.51 -7.35
N LYS A 186 2.88 13.38 -6.66
CA LYS A 186 3.46 14.49 -5.87
C LYS A 186 4.32 13.99 -4.71
N ALA A 187 3.79 13.07 -3.90
CA ALA A 187 4.53 12.53 -2.77
C ALA A 187 5.77 11.75 -3.23
N MET A 188 5.69 11.01 -4.35
CA MET A 188 6.85 10.34 -4.93
C MET A 188 7.91 11.34 -5.41
N GLN A 189 7.50 12.43 -6.06
CA GLN A 189 8.43 13.47 -6.50
C GLN A 189 9.14 14.12 -5.31
N GLU A 190 8.40 14.44 -4.25
CA GLU A 190 8.94 15.04 -3.02
C GLU A 190 9.98 14.13 -2.36
N VAL A 191 9.69 12.84 -2.17
CA VAL A 191 10.63 11.91 -1.50
C VAL A 191 11.85 11.58 -2.37
N LEU A 192 11.71 11.61 -3.70
CA LEU A 192 12.77 11.29 -4.64
C LEU A 192 13.65 12.50 -5.02
N GLN A 193 13.22 13.74 -4.74
CA GLN A 193 13.93 14.95 -5.15
C GLN A 193 15.40 14.97 -4.67
N GLN A 194 15.65 14.52 -3.44
CA GLN A 194 17.00 14.42 -2.87
C GLN A 194 17.90 13.38 -3.57
N PHE A 195 17.30 12.44 -4.31
CA PHE A 195 17.99 11.39 -5.06
C PHE A 195 17.90 11.59 -6.58
N ALA A 196 17.59 12.80 -7.07
CA ALA A 196 17.41 13.08 -8.49
C ALA A 196 18.65 12.79 -9.37
N HIS A 197 19.84 12.71 -8.77
CA HIS A 197 21.09 12.36 -9.46
C HIS A 197 21.24 10.83 -9.69
N VAL A 198 20.46 10.01 -8.97
CA VAL A 198 20.49 8.55 -9.07
C VAL A 198 19.89 8.13 -10.42
N LYS A 199 20.52 7.13 -11.06
CA LYS A 199 20.06 6.57 -12.34
C LYS A 199 19.45 5.18 -12.20
N ASP A 200 19.74 4.49 -11.10
CA ASP A 200 19.32 3.11 -10.87
C ASP A 200 18.15 3.07 -9.88
N PHE A 201 16.96 2.81 -10.42
CA PHE A 201 15.73 2.65 -9.66
C PHE A 201 15.23 1.22 -9.80
N CYS A 202 15.01 0.56 -8.66
CA CYS A 202 14.48 -0.80 -8.60
C CYS A 202 13.14 -0.81 -7.88
N LEU A 203 12.11 -1.42 -8.47
CA LEU A 203 10.84 -1.67 -7.79
C LEU A 203 10.80 -3.14 -7.36
N VAL A 204 10.71 -3.38 -6.06
CA VAL A 204 10.58 -4.73 -5.52
C VAL A 204 9.10 -5.14 -5.52
N PRO A 205 8.70 -6.18 -6.29
CA PRO A 205 7.33 -6.65 -6.25
C PRO A 205 7.03 -7.24 -4.87
N GLY A 206 5.81 -7.05 -4.36
CA GLY A 206 5.33 -7.63 -3.09
C GLY A 206 5.18 -9.17 -3.10
N ARG A 207 5.83 -9.87 -4.04
CA ARG A 207 5.87 -11.34 -4.17
C ARG A 207 7.32 -11.81 -4.08
N ALA A 208 7.54 -13.06 -3.67
CA ALA A 208 8.81 -13.72 -3.93
C ALA A 208 9.10 -13.64 -5.45
N ALA A 209 10.27 -13.12 -5.81
CA ALA A 209 10.65 -12.93 -7.20
C ALA A 209 10.60 -14.28 -7.94
N GLN A 210 9.68 -14.43 -8.89
CA GLN A 210 9.91 -15.38 -9.96
C GLN A 210 10.88 -14.74 -10.95
N PRO A 211 11.97 -15.42 -11.35
CA PRO A 211 12.88 -14.88 -12.35
C PRO A 211 12.10 -14.61 -13.65
N GLY A 212 12.14 -13.37 -14.14
CA GLY A 212 11.69 -13.04 -15.51
C GLY A 212 10.33 -12.36 -15.70
N ARG A 213 9.67 -11.82 -14.67
CA ARG A 213 8.44 -11.02 -14.89
C ARG A 213 8.41 -9.74 -14.04
N MET A 214 8.85 -8.64 -14.63
CA MET A 214 8.49 -7.29 -14.19
C MET A 214 7.86 -6.58 -15.39
N VAL A 215 6.54 -6.39 -15.35
CA VAL A 215 5.85 -5.45 -16.25
C VAL A 215 5.21 -4.39 -15.37
N LEU A 216 6.00 -3.37 -15.05
CA LEU A 216 5.55 -2.00 -15.13
C LEU A 216 6.59 -1.34 -16.02
N GLN A 217 6.16 -0.93 -17.21
CA GLN A 217 6.97 -0.09 -18.07
C GLN A 217 7.48 1.10 -17.26
N PRO A 218 8.72 1.57 -17.50
CA PRO A 218 9.19 2.80 -16.91
C PRO A 218 8.22 3.90 -17.35
N ALA A 219 7.33 4.32 -16.46
CA ALA A 219 6.77 5.65 -16.58
C ALA A 219 7.98 6.56 -16.46
N SER A 220 8.34 7.20 -17.56
CA SER A 220 9.28 8.30 -17.59
C SER A 220 8.86 9.25 -16.48
N PHE A 221 9.61 9.26 -15.38
CA PHE A 221 9.50 10.32 -14.40
C PHE A 221 9.98 11.59 -15.12
N PRO A 222 9.14 12.64 -15.24
CA PRO A 222 9.60 13.93 -15.76
C PRO A 222 10.66 14.55 -14.85
#